data_AF-A0A661KC18-F1
#
_entry.id   AF-A0A661KC18-F1
#
_cell.length_a   1.000
_cell.length_b   1.000
_cell.length_c   1.000
_cell.angle_alpha   90.00
_cell.angle_beta   90.00
_cell.angle_gamma   90.00
#
_symmetry.space_group_name_H-M   'P 1'
#
loop_
_entity.id
_entity.type
_entity.pdbx_description
1 polymer ?
#
loop_
_entity_poly.entity_id
_entity_poly.type
_entity_poly.pdbx_seq_one_letter_code
_entity_poly.pdbx_strand_id
1 'polypeptide(L)'
;MPPLRSVQMNPETFKMKKHYLYIDPREIYFLKFILEGYDGLGVINTIDREKGLIRVVVPECQTEVFEMLVSALSEELRLIPADVEEGEGEVTTN
;
A
#
# COMPACT_ATOMS: atom_id res chain seq x y z
N MET A 1 32.19 4.31 -28.63
CA MET A 1 30.90 3.99 -28.02
C MET A 1 31.18 3.14 -26.79
N PRO A 2 31.04 3.66 -25.57
CA PRO A 2 31.30 2.87 -24.38
C PRO A 2 30.16 1.84 -24.21
N PRO A 3 30.43 0.62 -23.73
CA PRO A 3 29.37 -0.34 -23.43
C PRO A 3 28.46 0.26 -22.36
N LEU A 4 27.15 0.09 -22.53
CA LEU A 4 26.16 0.39 -21.49
C LEU A 4 26.58 -0.40 -20.26
N ARG A 5 27.09 0.31 -19.24
CA ARG A 5 27.36 -0.26 -17.92
C ARG A 5 26.08 -0.98 -17.54
N SER A 6 26.13 -2.30 -17.45
CA SER A 6 25.08 -3.10 -16.82
C SER A 6 24.72 -2.37 -15.56
N VAL A 7 23.54 -1.76 -15.51
CA VAL A 7 23.01 -1.18 -14.29
C VAL A 7 22.91 -2.38 -13.36
N GLN A 8 23.93 -2.56 -12.53
CA GLN A 8 23.86 -3.49 -11.41
C GLN A 8 22.77 -2.88 -10.53
N MET A 9 21.54 -3.36 -10.72
CA MET A 9 20.48 -3.17 -9.75
C MET A 9 21.08 -3.63 -8.43
N ASN A 10 21.39 -2.70 -7.54
CA ASN A 10 21.83 -3.05 -6.20
C ASN A 10 20.65 -3.79 -5.55
N PRO A 11 20.76 -5.08 -5.20
CA PRO A 11 19.67 -5.88 -4.66
C PRO A 11 19.42 -5.58 -3.18
N GLU A 12 19.70 -4.35 -2.72
CA GLU A 12 19.15 -3.81 -1.48
C GLU A 12 17.63 -3.82 -1.63
N THR A 13 17.07 -4.96 -1.26
CA THR A 13 15.72 -5.47 -1.47
C THR A 13 14.70 -4.34 -1.56
N PHE A 14 14.04 -4.19 -2.72
CA PHE A 14 12.85 -3.35 -2.82
C PHE A 14 11.76 -3.96 -1.94
N LYS A 15 11.66 -3.44 -0.71
CA LYS A 15 10.76 -3.95 0.32
C LYS A 15 9.41 -3.25 0.20
N MET A 16 8.35 -4.04 0.25
CA MET A 16 6.97 -3.57 0.25
C MET A 16 6.38 -3.82 1.63
N LYS A 17 5.81 -2.78 2.23
CA LYS A 17 5.09 -2.87 3.51
C LYS A 17 3.59 -2.98 3.24
N LYS A 18 2.93 -3.89 3.95
CA LYS A 18 1.48 -4.06 3.89
C LYS A 18 0.85 -3.34 5.08
N HIS A 19 -0.20 -2.58 4.82
CA HIS A 19 -1.01 -1.91 5.81
C HIS A 19 -2.45 -2.38 5.67
N TYR A 20 -3.10 -2.76 6.77
CA TYR A 20 -4.50 -3.13 6.79
C TYR A 20 -5.29 -2.05 7.50
N LEU A 21 -6.35 -1.57 6.85
CA LEU A 21 -7.16 -0.46 7.35
C LEU A 21 -8.64 -0.81 7.18
N TYR A 22 -9.46 -0.40 8.14
CA TYR A 22 -10.90 -0.27 7.97
C TYR A 22 -11.22 1.15 7.52
N ILE A 23 -12.13 1.25 6.56
CA ILE A 23 -12.67 2.50 5.99
C ILE A 23 -14.16 2.30 5.69
N ASP A 24 -14.96 3.35 5.62
CA ASP A 24 -16.33 3.23 5.09
C ASP A 24 -16.28 2.64 3.66
N PRO A 25 -17.02 1.56 3.35
CA PRO A 25 -17.09 0.97 2.02
C PRO A 25 -17.36 1.94 0.86
N ARG A 26 -18.05 3.04 1.14
CA ARG A 26 -18.37 4.10 0.17
C ARG A 26 -17.14 4.94 -0.18
N GLU A 27 -16.22 5.09 0.76
CA GLU A 27 -15.02 5.91 0.65
C GLU A 27 -13.81 5.14 0.08
N ILE A 28 -13.90 3.80 -0.05
CA ILE A 28 -12.81 2.96 -0.62
C ILE A 28 -12.34 3.50 -1.97
N TYR A 29 -13.27 3.87 -2.86
CA TYR A 29 -12.93 4.37 -4.19
C TYR A 29 -12.28 5.75 -4.13
N PHE A 30 -12.69 6.59 -3.18
CA PHE A 30 -12.12 7.91 -2.99
C PHE A 30 -10.66 7.82 -2.50
N LEU A 31 -10.40 7.00 -1.46
CA LEU A 31 -9.04 6.76 -1.00
C LEU A 31 -8.16 6.14 -2.10
N LYS A 32 -8.70 5.20 -2.88
CA LYS A 32 -8.01 4.58 -4.01
C LYS A 32 -7.63 5.61 -5.07
N PHE A 33 -8.56 6.49 -5.44
CA PHE A 33 -8.32 7.56 -6.41
C PHE A 33 -7.19 8.49 -5.95
N ILE A 34 -7.17 8.87 -4.67
CA ILE A 34 -6.10 9.70 -4.11
C ILE A 34 -4.77 8.97 -4.22
N LEU A 35 -4.69 7.73 -3.76
CA LEU A 35 -3.45 6.93 -3.77
C LEU A 35 -2.89 6.71 -5.18
N GLU A 36 -3.74 6.40 -6.16
CA GLU A 36 -3.33 6.23 -7.57
C GLU A 36 -2.92 7.55 -8.24
N GLY A 37 -3.32 8.70 -7.69
CA GLY A 37 -2.87 10.01 -8.12
C GLY A 37 -1.41 10.31 -7.76
N TYR A 38 -0.84 9.60 -6.78
CA TYR A 38 0.56 9.71 -6.41
C TYR A 38 1.39 8.64 -7.12
N ASP A 39 2.36 9.07 -7.93
CA ASP A 39 3.23 8.16 -8.67
C ASP A 39 4.03 7.27 -7.70
N GLY A 40 3.82 5.96 -7.81
CA GLY A 40 4.52 4.95 -7.02
C GLY A 40 4.23 4.94 -5.52
N LEU A 41 3.19 5.60 -5.01
CA LEU A 41 2.91 5.62 -3.56
C LEU A 41 2.45 4.26 -3.03
N GLY A 42 1.59 3.55 -3.76
CA GLY A 42 1.15 2.23 -3.36
C GLY A 42 -0.12 1.78 -4.05
N VAL A 43 -0.53 0.55 -3.77
CA VAL A 43 -1.74 -0.06 -4.34
C VAL A 43 -2.72 -0.47 -3.26
N ILE A 44 -4.01 -0.18 -3.46
CA ILE A 44 -5.07 -0.64 -2.57
C ILE A 44 -5.69 -1.91 -3.13
N ASN A 45 -5.81 -2.93 -2.28
CA ASN A 45 -6.62 -4.11 -2.49
C ASN A 45 -7.76 -4.13 -1.49
N THR A 46 -9.01 -4.25 -1.96
CA THR A 46 -10.16 -4.46 -1.08
C THR A 46 -10.23 -5.93 -0.69
N ILE A 47 -10.15 -6.22 0.62
CA ILE A 47 -10.22 -7.58 1.16
C ILE A 47 -11.66 -7.96 1.45
N ASP A 48 -12.41 -7.08 2.13
CA ASP A 48 -13.82 -7.26 2.44
C ASP A 48 -14.55 -5.93 2.21
N ARG A 49 -15.39 -5.88 1.18
CA ARG A 49 -16.12 -4.67 0.80
C ARG A 49 -17.26 -4.35 1.76
N GLU A 50 -17.89 -5.34 2.39
CA GLU A 50 -19.00 -5.09 3.31
C GLU A 50 -18.51 -4.52 4.63
N LYS A 51 -17.38 -5.04 5.13
CA LYS A 51 -16.74 -4.54 6.35
C LYS A 51 -15.84 -3.32 6.13
N GLY A 52 -15.54 -3.00 4.88
CA GLY A 52 -14.65 -1.91 4.55
C GLY A 52 -13.17 -2.20 4.85
N LEU A 53 -12.78 -3.48 4.85
CA LEU A 53 -11.40 -3.89 5.08
C LEU A 53 -10.59 -3.79 3.79
N ILE A 54 -9.53 -2.99 3.82
CA ILE A 54 -8.60 -2.82 2.73
C ILE A 54 -7.18 -3.16 3.15
N ARG A 55 -6.37 -3.56 2.17
CA ARG A 55 -4.93 -3.74 2.27
C ARG A 55 -4.23 -2.77 1.33
N VAL A 56 -3.40 -1.89 1.87
CA VAL A 56 -2.53 -1.00 1.10
C VAL A 56 -1.12 -1.60 1.09
N VAL A 57 -0.53 -1.69 -0.09
CA VAL A 57 0.85 -2.15 -0.25
C VAL A 57 1.69 -0.96 -0.73
N VAL A 58 2.65 -0.56 0.09
CA VAL A 58 3.42 0.69 -0.04
C VAL A 58 4.91 0.34 -0.12
N PRO A 59 5.69 0.90 -1.06
CA PRO A 59 7.13 0.78 -1.05
C PRO A 59 7.73 1.35 0.24
N GLU A 60 8.75 0.72 0.80
CA GLU A 60 9.36 1.17 2.05
C GLU A 60 9.86 2.63 1.96
N CYS A 61 10.42 3.02 0.80
CA CYS A 61 10.84 4.40 0.54
C CYS A 61 9.71 5.44 0.52
N GLN A 62 8.46 5.02 0.36
CA GLN A 62 7.27 5.89 0.30
C GLN A 62 6.42 5.80 1.58
N THR A 63 6.88 5.05 2.60
CA THR A 63 6.10 4.80 3.82
C THR A 63 5.81 6.11 4.58
N GLU A 64 6.77 7.01 4.67
CA GLU A 64 6.58 8.32 5.33
C GLU A 64 5.49 9.15 4.64
N VAL A 65 5.51 9.21 3.30
CA VAL A 65 4.49 9.92 2.51
C VAL A 65 3.11 9.29 2.71
N PHE A 66 3.04 7.97 2.73
CA PHE A 66 1.79 7.25 3.00
C PHE A 66 1.25 7.54 4.40
N GLU A 67 2.10 7.51 5.43
CA GLU A 67 1.72 7.81 6.81
C GLU A 67 1.22 9.25 6.96
N MET A 68 1.86 10.22 6.31
CA MET A 68 1.39 11.59 6.25
C MET A 68 0.02 11.71 5.58
N LEU A 69 -0.18 11.03 4.44
CA LEU A 69 -1.46 11.02 3.72
C LEU A 69 -2.59 10.42 4.57
N VAL A 70 -2.34 9.26 5.19
CA VAL A 70 -3.29 8.59 6.07
C VAL A 70 -3.62 9.46 7.27
N SER A 71 -2.62 10.10 7.88
CA SER A 71 -2.84 11.02 9.01
C SER A 71 -3.65 12.26 8.61
N ALA A 72 -3.49 12.77 7.39
CA ALA A 72 -4.26 13.91 6.91
C ALA A 72 -5.73 13.54 6.62
N LEU A 73 -5.98 12.31 6.19
CA LEU A 73 -7.31 11.83 5.80
C LEU A 73 -8.03 11.03 6.91
N SER A 74 -7.37 10.77 8.04
CA SER A 74 -7.89 9.85 9.07
C SER A 74 -9.22 10.32 9.67
N GLU A 75 -9.39 11.63 9.86
CA GLU A 75 -10.62 12.20 10.43
C GLU A 75 -11.77 12.20 9.42
N GLU A 76 -11.49 12.55 8.17
CA GLU A 76 -12.48 12.63 7.10
C GLU A 76 -12.99 11.25 6.68
N LEU A 77 -12.08 10.28 6.53
CA LEU A 77 -12.40 8.94 6.04
C LEU A 77 -12.60 7.91 7.16
N ARG A 78 -12.47 8.32 8.43
CA ARG A 78 -12.56 7.45 9.63
C ARG A 78 -11.70 6.19 9.50
N LEU A 79 -10.44 6.39 9.10
CA LEU A 79 -9.50 5.30 8.91
C LEU A 79 -9.14 4.67 10.26
N ILE A 80 -9.29 3.36 10.38
CA ILE A 80 -8.96 2.61 11.60
C ILE A 80 -7.92 1.55 11.23
N PRO A 81 -6.76 1.48 11.90
CA PRO A 81 -5.80 0.41 11.69
C PRO A 81 -6.45 -0.94 12.04
N ALA A 82 -6.28 -1.91 11.16
CA ALA A 82 -6.71 -3.28 11.40
C ALA A 82 -5.51 -4.09 11.88
N ASP A 83 -5.58 -4.61 13.10
CA ASP A 83 -4.63 -5.58 13.62
C ASP A 83 -4.86 -6.94 12.94
N VAL A 84 -4.39 -7.05 11.70
CA VAL A 84 -4.40 -8.30 10.94
C VAL A 84 -3.04 -8.94 11.17
N GLU A 85 -3.01 -10.06 11.91
CA GLU A 85 -1.82 -10.89 12.00
C GLU A 85 -1.43 -11.28 10.57
N GLU A 86 -0.19 -10.93 10.17
CA GLU A 86 0.35 -11.29 8.87
C GLU A 86 0.42 -12.81 8.76
N GLY A 87 -0.64 -13.43 8.27
CA GLY A 87 -0.55 -14.72 7.63
C GLY A 87 0.32 -14.52 6.40
N GLU A 88 1.58 -14.93 6.48
CA GLU A 88 2.47 -15.13 5.36
C GLU A 88 1.77 -16.09 4.39
N GLY A 89 1.02 -15.52 3.44
CA GLY A 89 0.51 -16.24 2.29
C GLY A 89 1.69 -16.57 1.38
N GLU A 90 2.44 -17.61 1.73
CA GLU A 90 3.22 -18.42 0.81
C GLU A 90 2.28 -18.86 -0.30
N VAL A 91 2.30 -18.13 -1.42
CA VAL A 91 1.78 -18.63 -2.69
C VAL A 91 2.76 -19.69 -3.18
N THR A 92 2.54 -20.91 -2.70
CA THR A 92 3.02 -22.12 -3.38
C THR A 92 2.36 -22.14 -4.76
N THR A 93 3.15 -21.89 -5.81
CA THR A 93 2.73 -22.25 -7.17
C THR A 93 3.37 -23.58 -7.50
N ASN A 94 2.48 -24.56 -7.63
CA ASN A 94 2.68 -25.94 -8.09
C ASN A 94 3.15 -25.97 -9.55
#